data_AF-J1I4J2-F1
#
_entry.id   AF-J1I4J2-F1
#
_cell.length_a   1.000
_cell.length_b   1.000
_cell.length_c   1.000
_cell.angle_alpha   90.00
_cell.angle_beta   90.00
_cell.angle_gamma   90.00
#
_symmetry.space_group_name_H-M   'P 1'
#
loop_
_entity.id
_entity.type
_entity.pdbx_description
1 polymer ?
#
loop_
_entity_poly.entity_id
_entity_poly.type
_entity_poly.pdbx_seq_one_letter_code
_entity_poly.pdbx_strand_id
1 'polypeptide(L)'
;MFMYIVVLSFLLLSLLLYALLGGADFGAGVIQLLSTTPKAEKVIGRAIGPIWEANHMWLVIAVVISFMGFPAIFKVVSTALHIPVFILLLGIIFRGTAYAFKHYDAIKDEKSQLMYQRVFVWGSLVSTLFIGITFGAMSLGKIDPNATDFYTGYIAPWFNFFSISVGFLATALFAFLAAVYLIGENEDPEVKEFFIAKAWKWLLASVAIGVVVFVAAYVDGLPLFNELISSPLSIVAVALASILLPFLFKTIRQGKVVLARLMAGAQTVLILGAWLLVHYPHAIMLSNGGSLDLYDSRAPDATLAVLGWALMLGSLFILPALGYLYVVFKGHGPEETI
;
A
#
# COMPACT_ATOMS: atom_id res chain seq x y z
N MET A 1 2.01 19.82 21.61
CA MET A 1 0.78 19.48 20.84
C MET A 1 0.90 19.78 19.35
N PHE A 2 1.29 20.98 18.91
CA PHE A 2 1.48 21.29 17.48
C PHE A 2 2.42 20.30 16.75
N MET A 3 3.62 20.07 17.29
CA MET A 3 4.60 19.15 16.67
C MET A 3 4.10 17.71 16.57
N TYR A 4 3.32 17.24 17.55
CA TYR A 4 2.67 15.94 17.49
C TYR A 4 1.72 15.84 16.29
N ILE A 5 0.89 16.86 16.04
CA ILE A 5 -0.03 16.89 14.89
C ILE A 5 0.75 16.89 13.58
N VAL A 6 1.86 17.64 13.50
CA VAL A 6 2.74 17.65 12.33
C VAL A 6 3.29 16.24 12.08
N VAL A 7 3.93 15.62 13.06
CA VAL A 7 4.51 14.27 12.93
C VAL A 7 3.44 13.24 12.54
N LEU A 8 2.28 13.27 13.19
CA LEU A 8 1.16 12.39 12.86
C LEU A 8 0.66 12.61 11.43
N SER A 9 0.50 13.86 11.00
CA SER A 9 0.07 14.19 9.64
C SER A 9 1.05 13.65 8.59
N PHE A 10 2.37 13.80 8.84
CA PHE A 10 3.39 13.24 7.97
C PHE A 10 3.35 11.70 7.94
N LEU A 11 3.13 11.03 9.07
CA LEU A 11 2.97 9.57 9.12
C LEU A 11 1.78 9.12 8.26
N LEU A 12 0.61 9.72 8.48
CA LEU A 12 -0.61 9.36 7.76
C LEU A 12 -0.49 9.66 6.27
N LEU A 13 0.08 10.82 5.92
CA LEU A 13 0.32 11.21 4.54
C LEU A 13 1.30 10.26 3.86
N SER A 14 2.39 9.90 4.54
CA SER A 14 3.39 8.96 4.03
C SER A 14 2.79 7.57 3.79
N LEU A 15 2.00 7.04 4.72
CA LEU A 15 1.30 5.76 4.54
C LEU A 15 0.30 5.81 3.39
N LEU A 16 -0.47 6.91 3.29
CA LEU A 16 -1.44 7.10 2.22
C LEU A 16 -0.77 7.21 0.85
N LEU A 17 0.27 8.03 0.73
CA LEU A 17 1.03 8.18 -0.52
C LEU A 17 1.76 6.89 -0.88
N TYR A 18 2.24 6.12 0.09
CA TYR A 18 2.82 4.81 -0.19
C TYR A 18 1.76 3.82 -0.69
N ALA A 19 0.56 3.81 -0.10
CA ALA A 19 -0.53 2.96 -0.58
C ALA A 19 -1.04 3.36 -1.98
N LEU A 20 -1.05 4.66 -2.29
CA LEU A 20 -1.49 5.17 -3.61
C LEU A 20 -0.43 4.99 -4.70
N LEU A 21 0.79 5.50 -4.46
CA LEU A 21 1.86 5.55 -5.44
C LEU A 21 2.69 4.26 -5.41
N GLY A 22 3.19 3.88 -4.23
CA GLY A 22 3.94 2.63 -4.06
C GLY A 22 3.06 1.40 -4.32
N GLY A 23 1.79 1.43 -3.88
CA GLY A 23 0.83 0.36 -4.14
C GLY A 23 0.61 0.11 -5.64
N ALA A 24 0.49 1.16 -6.46
CA ALA A 24 0.43 1.01 -7.92
C ALA A 24 1.69 0.34 -8.49
N ASP A 25 2.87 0.61 -7.93
CA ASP A 25 4.10 -0.01 -8.41
C ASP A 25 4.15 -1.52 -8.12
N PHE A 26 3.78 -1.93 -6.89
CA PHE A 26 3.72 -3.36 -6.57
C PHE A 26 2.59 -4.07 -7.31
N GLY A 27 1.44 -3.40 -7.45
CA GLY A 27 0.28 -3.93 -8.17
C GLY A 27 0.58 -4.25 -9.63
N ALA A 28 1.50 -3.52 -10.27
CA ALA A 28 1.88 -3.83 -11.64
C ALA A 28 2.67 -5.14 -11.77
N GLY A 29 3.49 -5.49 -10.77
CA GLY A 29 4.10 -6.81 -10.69
C GLY A 29 3.05 -7.92 -10.50
N VAL A 30 1.98 -7.64 -9.76
CA VAL A 30 0.85 -8.57 -9.61
C VAL A 30 0.08 -8.74 -10.93
N ILE A 31 -0.09 -7.66 -11.71
CA ILE A 31 -0.70 -7.75 -13.05
C ILE A 31 0.14 -8.64 -13.98
N GLN A 32 1.47 -8.55 -13.91
CA GLN A 32 2.38 -9.40 -14.68
C GLN A 32 2.25 -10.89 -14.31
N LEU A 33 1.96 -11.23 -13.04
CA LEU A 33 1.73 -12.63 -12.63
C LEU A 33 0.55 -13.27 -13.36
N LEU A 34 -0.55 -12.53 -13.46
CA LEU A 34 -1.85 -13.05 -13.90
C LEU A 34 -2.08 -12.88 -15.41
N SER A 35 -1.00 -13.00 -16.18
CA SER A 35 -0.91 -12.84 -17.63
C SER A 35 -0.82 -11.39 -18.11
N THR A 36 0.25 -11.11 -18.86
CA THR A 36 0.52 -9.90 -19.64
C THR A 36 0.98 -10.23 -21.05
N THR A 37 0.65 -9.38 -22.02
CA THR A 37 1.21 -9.45 -23.37
C THR A 37 2.63 -8.84 -23.38
N PRO A 38 3.51 -9.20 -24.33
CA PRO A 38 4.84 -8.58 -24.44
C PRO A 38 4.79 -7.06 -24.58
N LYS A 39 3.78 -6.51 -25.26
CA LYS A 39 3.52 -5.06 -25.33
C LYS A 39 3.20 -4.48 -23.95
N ALA A 40 2.24 -5.08 -23.23
CA ALA A 40 1.86 -4.63 -21.89
C ALA A 40 3.03 -4.69 -20.89
N GLU A 41 3.88 -5.72 -20.98
CA GLU A 41 5.05 -5.85 -20.13
C GLU A 41 6.06 -4.72 -20.34
N LYS A 42 6.32 -4.34 -21.60
CA LYS A 42 7.18 -3.19 -21.93
C LYS A 42 6.62 -1.88 -21.36
N VAL A 43 5.31 -1.67 -21.47
CA VAL A 43 4.65 -0.48 -20.91
C VAL A 43 4.79 -0.43 -19.40
N ILE A 44 4.59 -1.56 -18.70
CA ILE A 44 4.78 -1.64 -17.25
C ILE A 44 6.22 -1.27 -16.86
N GLY A 45 7.21 -1.83 -17.56
CA GLY A 45 8.62 -1.53 -17.30
C GLY A 45 8.96 -0.05 -17.47
N ARG A 46 8.54 0.56 -18.58
CA ARG A 46 8.79 1.98 -18.87
C ARG A 46 8.06 2.92 -17.89
N ALA A 47 6.83 2.59 -17.53
CA ALA A 47 5.99 3.46 -16.72
C ALA A 47 6.45 3.51 -15.25
N ILE A 48 6.92 2.39 -14.70
CA ILE A 48 7.21 2.24 -13.26
C ILE A 48 8.69 2.40 -12.96
N GLY A 49 9.56 2.04 -13.91
CA GLY A 49 11.00 2.05 -13.74
C GLY A 49 11.59 3.33 -13.16
N PRO A 50 11.22 4.53 -13.62
CA PRO A 50 11.79 5.79 -13.09
C PRO A 50 11.27 6.20 -11.72
N ILE A 51 10.09 5.72 -11.31
CA ILE A 51 9.37 6.22 -10.13
C ILE A 51 9.38 5.25 -8.94
N TRP A 52 9.71 3.98 -9.17
CA TRP A 52 9.61 2.96 -8.11
C TRP A 52 10.53 3.22 -6.92
N GLU A 53 11.77 3.70 -7.16
CA GLU A 53 12.72 4.07 -6.12
C GLU A 53 12.21 5.26 -5.31
N ALA A 54 11.67 6.28 -6.00
CA ALA A 54 11.11 7.46 -5.35
C ALA A 54 9.92 7.12 -4.46
N ASN A 55 9.09 6.14 -4.84
CA ASN A 55 7.95 5.74 -4.03
C ASN A 55 8.33 4.99 -2.74
N HIS A 56 9.51 4.35 -2.67
CA HIS A 56 9.98 3.71 -1.43
C HIS A 56 10.34 4.71 -0.34
N MET A 57 10.67 5.95 -0.71
CA MET A 57 10.92 7.02 0.25
C MET A 57 9.73 7.21 1.20
N TRP A 58 8.49 7.08 0.71
CA TRP A 58 7.31 7.18 1.57
C TRP A 58 7.33 6.12 2.66
N LEU A 59 7.58 4.85 2.34
CA LEU A 59 7.70 3.80 3.34
C LEU A 59 8.82 4.09 4.35
N VAL A 60 9.99 4.54 3.88
CA VAL A 60 11.12 4.87 4.76
C VAL A 60 10.75 5.99 5.73
N ILE A 61 10.06 7.04 5.26
CA ILE A 61 9.55 8.11 6.12
C ILE A 61 8.59 7.56 7.18
N ALA A 62 7.63 6.70 6.79
CA ALA A 62 6.71 6.08 7.74
C ALA A 62 7.47 5.29 8.81
N VAL A 63 8.44 4.45 8.41
CA VAL A 63 9.25 3.64 9.33
C VAL A 63 10.05 4.52 10.29
N VAL A 64 10.71 5.57 9.80
CA VAL A 64 11.48 6.51 10.64
C VAL A 64 10.58 7.26 11.62
N ILE A 65 9.39 7.70 11.17
CA ILE A 65 8.42 8.35 12.05
C ILE A 65 7.89 7.38 13.09
N SER A 66 7.56 6.14 12.72
CA SER A 66 7.15 5.12 13.69
C SER A 66 8.25 4.87 14.72
N PHE A 67 9.51 4.73 14.28
CA PHE A 67 10.64 4.48 15.17
C PHE A 67 10.91 5.64 16.13
N MET A 68 11.00 6.88 15.62
CA MET A 68 11.38 8.05 16.43
C MET A 68 10.19 8.70 17.14
N GLY A 69 9.03 8.76 16.49
CA GLY A 69 7.83 9.44 16.97
C GLY A 69 6.95 8.55 17.84
N PHE A 70 6.91 7.24 17.57
CA PHE A 70 6.02 6.29 18.24
C PHE A 70 6.75 4.98 18.64
N PRO A 71 7.83 5.07 19.45
CA PRO A 71 8.74 3.96 19.69
C PRO A 71 8.08 2.71 20.29
N ALA A 72 7.02 2.86 21.10
CA ALA A 72 6.28 1.72 21.66
C ALA A 72 5.53 0.94 20.57
N ILE A 73 4.91 1.64 19.62
CA ILE A 73 4.25 1.04 18.46
C ILE A 73 5.29 0.34 17.58
N PHE A 74 6.39 1.03 17.27
CA PHE A 74 7.47 0.45 16.47
C PHE A 74 8.07 -0.80 17.11
N LYS A 75 8.27 -0.80 18.44
CA LYS A 75 8.73 -1.97 19.20
C LYS A 75 7.80 -3.15 18.95
N VAL A 76 6.50 -2.99 19.17
CA VAL A 76 5.54 -4.09 19.03
C VAL A 76 5.50 -4.64 17.61
N VAL A 77 5.45 -3.76 16.59
CA VAL A 77 5.50 -4.21 15.19
C VAL A 77 6.81 -4.95 14.90
N SER A 78 7.94 -4.43 15.36
CA SER A 78 9.27 -5.02 15.08
C SER A 78 9.54 -6.30 15.85
N THR A 79 8.85 -6.57 16.96
CA THR A 79 9.07 -7.78 17.77
C THR A 79 7.97 -8.83 17.55
N ALA A 80 6.70 -8.45 17.66
CA ALA A 80 5.58 -9.38 17.53
C ALA A 80 5.28 -9.73 16.07
N LEU A 81 5.48 -8.76 15.15
CA LEU A 81 5.22 -8.92 13.72
C LEU A 81 6.53 -9.00 12.91
N HIS A 82 7.64 -9.41 13.54
CA HIS A 82 8.93 -9.49 12.86
C HIS A 82 8.92 -10.46 11.67
N ILE A 83 8.19 -11.59 11.76
CA ILE A 83 8.07 -12.57 10.66
C ILE A 83 7.40 -11.96 9.43
N PRO A 84 6.17 -11.43 9.49
CA PRO A 84 5.53 -10.84 8.31
C PRO A 84 6.28 -9.60 7.80
N VAL A 85 6.85 -8.78 8.68
CA VAL A 85 7.68 -7.64 8.29
C VAL A 85 8.96 -8.09 7.57
N PHE A 86 9.62 -9.14 8.05
CA PHE A 86 10.81 -9.69 7.39
C PHE A 86 10.49 -10.24 5.99
N ILE A 87 9.38 -10.97 5.85
CA ILE A 87 8.93 -11.48 4.56
C ILE A 87 8.58 -10.34 3.59
N LEU A 88 7.91 -9.29 4.08
CA LEU A 88 7.67 -8.06 3.32
C LEU A 88 8.99 -7.45 2.82
N LEU A 89 9.99 -7.29 3.70
CA LEU A 89 11.30 -6.73 3.33
C LEU A 89 12.02 -7.59 2.29
N LEU A 90 11.99 -8.92 2.43
CA LEU A 90 12.53 -9.83 1.42
C LEU A 90 11.85 -9.64 0.06
N GLY A 91 10.53 -9.49 0.04
CA GLY A 91 9.77 -9.19 -1.18
C GLY A 91 10.24 -7.90 -1.86
N ILE A 92 10.46 -6.83 -1.08
CA ILE A 92 10.95 -5.54 -1.57
C ILE A 92 12.38 -5.67 -2.13
N ILE A 93 13.26 -6.36 -1.41
CA ILE A 93 14.66 -6.59 -1.84
C ILE A 93 14.68 -7.37 -3.14
N PHE A 94 14.03 -8.55 -3.19
CA PHE A 94 14.01 -9.39 -4.37
C PHE A 94 13.42 -8.68 -5.59
N ARG A 95 12.38 -7.86 -5.39
CA ARG A 95 11.80 -7.04 -6.44
C ARG A 95 12.81 -6.04 -6.99
N GLY A 96 13.47 -5.27 -6.13
CA GLY A 96 14.47 -4.26 -6.54
C GLY A 96 15.68 -4.90 -7.23
N THR A 97 16.19 -5.98 -6.67
CA THR A 97 17.31 -6.74 -7.24
C THR A 97 16.96 -7.34 -8.60
N ALA A 98 15.77 -7.93 -8.75
CA ALA A 98 15.32 -8.47 -10.02
C ALA A 98 15.14 -7.39 -11.08
N TYR A 99 14.64 -6.21 -10.70
CA TYR A 99 14.51 -5.07 -11.62
C TYR A 99 15.88 -4.59 -12.11
N ALA A 100 16.83 -4.39 -11.19
CA ALA A 100 18.19 -3.98 -11.52
C ALA A 100 18.89 -4.99 -12.43
N PHE A 101 18.88 -6.27 -12.08
CA PHE A 101 19.50 -7.30 -12.92
C PHE A 101 18.81 -7.42 -14.27
N LYS A 102 17.48 -7.36 -14.35
CA LYS A 102 16.78 -7.39 -15.65
C LYS A 102 17.23 -6.27 -16.58
N HIS A 103 17.46 -5.07 -16.05
CA HIS A 103 17.81 -3.89 -16.84
C HIS A 103 19.30 -3.82 -17.20
N TYR A 104 20.18 -4.23 -16.28
CA TYR A 104 21.63 -4.11 -16.43
C TYR A 104 22.35 -5.40 -16.84
N ASP A 105 21.64 -6.51 -17.07
CA ASP A 105 22.26 -7.73 -17.58
C ASP A 105 22.85 -7.50 -18.98
N ALA A 106 24.17 -7.68 -19.09
CA ALA A 106 24.90 -7.54 -20.34
C ALA A 106 24.51 -8.63 -21.35
N ILE A 107 24.08 -9.80 -20.87
CA ILE A 107 23.69 -10.95 -21.69
C ILE A 107 22.20 -11.17 -21.50
N LYS A 108 21.40 -10.74 -22.48
CA LYS A 108 19.93 -10.91 -22.47
C LYS A 108 19.53 -12.34 -22.86
N ASP A 109 20.02 -13.33 -22.12
CA ASP A 109 19.58 -14.72 -22.26
C ASP A 109 18.12 -14.87 -21.81
N GLU A 110 17.33 -15.63 -22.56
CA GLU A 110 15.89 -15.79 -22.32
C GLU A 110 15.60 -16.42 -20.96
N LYS A 111 16.45 -17.36 -20.49
CA LYS A 111 16.26 -18.02 -19.19
C LYS A 111 16.52 -17.06 -18.03
N SER A 112 17.58 -16.25 -18.11
CA SER A 112 17.90 -15.23 -17.10
C SER A 112 16.78 -14.19 -17.01
N GLN A 113 16.31 -13.69 -18.14
CA GLN A 113 15.23 -12.69 -18.19
C GLN A 113 13.91 -13.24 -17.60
N LEU A 114 13.58 -14.49 -17.89
CA LEU A 114 12.41 -15.17 -17.30
C LEU A 114 12.57 -15.38 -15.78
N MET A 115 13.77 -15.71 -15.31
CA MET A 115 14.06 -15.82 -13.88
C MET A 115 13.87 -14.48 -13.17
N TYR A 116 14.46 -13.40 -13.69
CA TYR A 116 14.30 -12.07 -13.11
C TYR A 116 12.83 -11.63 -13.10
N GLN A 117 12.09 -11.89 -14.18
CA GLN A 117 10.66 -11.63 -14.23
C GLN A 117 9.91 -12.38 -13.13
N ARG A 118 10.18 -13.68 -12.94
CA ARG A 118 9.54 -14.47 -11.87
C ARG A 118 9.86 -13.92 -10.48
N VAL A 119 11.12 -13.58 -10.21
CA VAL A 119 11.53 -13.00 -8.91
C VAL A 119 10.85 -11.65 -8.68
N PHE A 120 10.79 -10.79 -9.70
CA PHE A 120 10.10 -9.50 -9.63
C PHE A 120 8.61 -9.66 -9.30
N VAL A 121 7.95 -10.60 -9.98
CA VAL A 121 6.53 -10.87 -9.82
C VAL A 121 6.23 -11.43 -8.42
N TRP A 122 6.95 -12.46 -7.98
CA TRP A 122 6.76 -13.05 -6.65
C TRP A 122 7.12 -12.07 -5.54
N GLY A 123 8.21 -11.31 -5.69
CA GLY A 123 8.58 -10.26 -4.74
C GLY A 123 7.48 -9.19 -4.62
N SER A 124 6.86 -8.80 -5.74
CA SER A 124 5.75 -7.86 -5.74
C SER A 124 4.51 -8.41 -5.04
N LEU A 125 4.11 -9.65 -5.36
CA LEU A 125 2.98 -10.31 -4.72
C LEU A 125 3.19 -10.44 -3.20
N VAL A 126 4.34 -10.98 -2.78
CA VAL A 126 4.71 -11.15 -1.37
C VAL A 126 4.67 -9.81 -0.64
N SER A 127 5.25 -8.75 -1.22
CA SER A 127 5.24 -7.43 -0.61
C SER A 127 3.81 -6.91 -0.40
N THR A 128 2.96 -6.98 -1.43
CA THR A 128 1.55 -6.52 -1.30
C THR A 128 0.72 -7.33 -0.31
N LEU A 129 0.97 -8.63 -0.21
CA LEU A 129 0.25 -9.51 0.68
C LEU A 129 0.65 -9.23 2.13
N PHE A 130 1.95 -9.19 2.41
CA PHE A 130 2.46 -9.08 3.77
C PHE A 130 2.33 -7.68 4.37
N ILE A 131 2.29 -6.62 3.55
CA ILE A 131 1.93 -5.29 4.05
C ILE A 131 0.48 -5.28 4.58
N GLY A 132 -0.47 -5.86 3.83
CA GLY A 132 -1.87 -5.96 4.26
C GLY A 132 -2.04 -6.89 5.46
N ILE A 133 -1.35 -8.03 5.49
CA ILE A 133 -1.34 -8.94 6.65
C ILE A 133 -0.85 -8.21 7.91
N THR A 134 0.21 -7.41 7.80
CA THR A 134 0.78 -6.67 8.94
C THR A 134 -0.25 -5.66 9.48
N PHE A 135 -0.90 -4.87 8.62
CA PHE A 135 -1.95 -3.94 9.04
C PHE A 135 -3.17 -4.66 9.62
N GLY A 136 -3.60 -5.77 9.03
CA GLY A 136 -4.70 -6.58 9.57
C GLY A 136 -4.37 -7.16 10.96
N ALA A 137 -3.13 -7.63 11.16
CA ALA A 137 -2.67 -8.13 12.46
C ALA A 137 -2.67 -7.06 13.55
N MET A 138 -2.32 -5.81 13.21
CA MET A 138 -2.38 -4.66 14.13
C MET A 138 -3.80 -4.34 14.58
N SER A 139 -4.80 -4.49 13.69
CA SER A 139 -6.20 -4.22 13.98
C SER A 139 -6.91 -5.33 14.77
N LEU A 140 -6.47 -6.59 14.64
CA LEU A 140 -7.26 -7.73 15.10
C LEU A 140 -7.32 -7.89 16.63
N GLY A 141 -6.30 -7.43 17.35
CA GLY A 141 -6.25 -7.63 18.81
C GLY A 141 -5.69 -8.97 19.25
N LYS A 142 -4.95 -9.70 18.40
CA LYS A 142 -4.32 -10.99 18.78
C LYS A 142 -2.86 -10.87 19.22
N ILE A 143 -2.31 -9.66 19.28
CA ILE A 143 -0.93 -9.44 19.73
C ILE A 143 -0.90 -9.52 21.25
N ASP A 144 -0.19 -10.52 21.79
CA ASP A 144 0.02 -10.70 23.22
C ASP A 144 1.44 -10.28 23.64
N PRO A 145 1.62 -9.17 24.38
CA PRO A 145 2.93 -8.73 24.87
C PRO A 145 3.58 -9.70 25.88
N ASN A 146 2.79 -10.57 26.51
CA ASN A 146 3.23 -11.49 27.56
C ASN A 146 3.24 -12.95 27.09
N ALA A 147 3.15 -13.19 25.78
CA ALA A 147 3.19 -14.53 25.22
C ALA A 147 4.44 -15.29 25.68
N THR A 148 4.23 -16.51 26.18
CA THR A 148 5.31 -17.38 26.68
C THR A 148 5.72 -18.44 25.65
N ASP A 149 4.88 -18.68 24.63
CA ASP A 149 5.12 -19.64 23.57
C ASP A 149 5.29 -18.97 22.19
N PHE A 150 6.00 -19.66 21.30
CA PHE A 150 6.35 -19.15 19.97
C PHE A 150 5.12 -18.89 19.09
N TYR A 151 4.11 -19.75 19.16
CA TYR A 151 2.94 -19.64 18.28
C TYR A 151 2.11 -18.42 18.64
N THR A 152 1.77 -18.25 19.92
CA THR A 152 0.98 -17.12 20.41
C THR A 152 1.73 -15.80 20.23
N GLY A 153 3.05 -15.78 20.46
CA GLY A 153 3.85 -14.56 20.35
C GLY A 153 4.12 -14.12 18.92
N TYR A 154 4.33 -15.06 17.99
CA TYR A 154 4.91 -14.74 16.68
C TYR A 154 4.13 -15.25 15.46
N ILE A 155 3.15 -16.15 15.60
CA ILE A 155 2.40 -16.72 14.45
C ILE A 155 0.92 -16.35 14.51
N ALA A 156 0.25 -16.65 15.63
CA ALA A 156 -1.17 -16.36 15.84
C ALA A 156 -1.59 -14.90 15.57
N PRO A 157 -0.75 -13.87 15.86
CA PRO A 157 -1.15 -12.47 15.64
C PRO A 157 -1.46 -12.13 14.18
N TRP A 158 -0.83 -12.81 13.21
CA TRP A 158 -0.97 -12.49 11.79
C TRP A 158 -1.41 -13.68 10.92
N PHE A 159 -1.23 -14.91 11.37
CA PHE A 159 -1.67 -16.11 10.67
C PHE A 159 -3.10 -16.49 11.06
N ASN A 160 -4.04 -15.65 10.65
CA ASN A 160 -5.47 -15.82 10.92
C ASN A 160 -6.29 -15.38 9.69
N PHE A 161 -7.59 -15.70 9.69
CA PHE A 161 -8.40 -15.53 8.50
C PHE A 161 -8.57 -14.04 8.15
N PHE A 162 -8.74 -13.18 9.15
CA PHE A 162 -8.86 -11.74 8.96
C PHE A 162 -7.60 -11.11 8.37
N SER A 163 -6.43 -11.27 9.00
CA SER A 163 -5.16 -10.68 8.55
C SER A 163 -4.80 -11.14 7.14
N ILE A 164 -4.97 -12.44 6.84
CA ILE A 164 -4.73 -12.99 5.50
C ILE A 164 -5.68 -12.37 4.47
N SER A 165 -6.96 -12.22 4.81
CA SER A 165 -7.96 -11.59 3.93
C SER A 165 -7.63 -10.11 3.67
N VAL A 166 -7.15 -9.37 4.67
CA VAL A 166 -6.67 -7.98 4.50
C VAL A 166 -5.43 -7.94 3.60
N GLY A 167 -4.54 -8.92 3.69
CA GLY A 167 -3.44 -9.11 2.74
C GLY A 167 -3.93 -9.21 1.30
N PHE A 168 -4.87 -10.11 1.02
CA PHE A 168 -5.45 -10.26 -0.31
C PHE A 168 -6.20 -9.00 -0.78
N LEU A 169 -6.87 -8.29 0.13
CA LEU A 169 -7.51 -7.01 -0.17
C LEU A 169 -6.49 -5.98 -0.62
N ALA A 170 -5.36 -5.84 0.10
CA ALA A 170 -4.28 -4.93 -0.26
C ALA A 170 -3.69 -5.28 -1.63
N THR A 171 -3.43 -6.56 -1.92
CA THR A 171 -2.98 -7.03 -3.23
C THR A 171 -3.96 -6.66 -4.35
N ALA A 172 -5.26 -6.91 -4.15
CA ALA A 172 -6.28 -6.62 -5.15
C ALA A 172 -6.44 -5.11 -5.38
N LEU A 173 -6.44 -4.31 -4.31
CA LEU A 173 -6.48 -2.85 -4.39
C LEU A 173 -5.27 -2.31 -5.13
N PHE A 174 -4.06 -2.74 -4.78
CA PHE A 174 -2.83 -2.29 -5.43
C PHE A 174 -2.79 -2.68 -6.91
N ALA A 175 -3.21 -3.90 -7.27
CA ALA A 175 -3.36 -4.30 -8.66
C ALA A 175 -4.43 -3.48 -9.41
N PHE A 176 -5.51 -3.08 -8.73
CA PHE A 176 -6.50 -2.15 -9.27
C PHE A 176 -5.90 -0.76 -9.55
N LEU A 177 -5.19 -0.16 -8.58
CA LEU A 177 -4.52 1.14 -8.77
C LEU A 177 -3.52 1.08 -9.92
N ALA A 178 -2.71 0.01 -9.98
CA ALA A 178 -1.74 -0.21 -11.04
C ALA A 178 -2.41 -0.26 -12.42
N ALA A 179 -3.52 -1.00 -12.55
CA ALA A 179 -4.24 -1.11 -13.81
C ALA A 179 -4.79 0.25 -14.25
N VAL A 180 -5.41 1.01 -13.34
CA VAL A 180 -5.93 2.35 -13.65
C VAL A 180 -4.82 3.32 -14.03
N TYR A 181 -3.67 3.24 -13.33
CA TYR A 181 -2.49 4.02 -13.66
C TYR A 181 -2.02 3.72 -15.09
N LEU A 182 -1.90 2.44 -15.46
CA LEU A 182 -1.36 2.00 -16.75
C LEU A 182 -2.25 2.30 -17.97
N ILE A 183 -3.56 2.56 -17.80
CA ILE A 183 -4.47 2.95 -18.90
C ILE A 183 -3.95 4.18 -19.67
N GLY A 184 -3.24 5.08 -19.00
CA GLY A 184 -2.73 6.32 -19.58
C GLY A 184 -1.28 6.30 -20.04
N GLU A 185 -0.59 5.16 -19.92
CA GLU A 185 0.86 5.08 -20.16
C GLU A 185 1.20 4.59 -21.58
N ASN A 186 0.19 4.34 -22.41
CA ASN A 186 0.36 3.97 -23.81
C ASN A 186 -0.84 4.39 -24.66
N GLU A 187 -0.60 4.74 -25.92
CA GLU A 187 -1.64 5.15 -26.87
C GLU A 187 -2.21 3.99 -27.70
N ASP A 188 -1.54 2.83 -27.73
CA ASP A 188 -2.02 1.62 -28.41
C ASP A 188 -3.39 1.20 -27.84
N PRO A 189 -4.46 1.23 -28.66
CA PRO A 189 -5.80 0.86 -28.22
C PRO A 189 -5.86 -0.55 -27.61
N GLU A 190 -5.09 -1.50 -28.13
CA GLU A 190 -5.05 -2.89 -27.64
C GLU A 190 -4.53 -2.96 -26.20
N VAL A 191 -3.45 -2.21 -25.92
CA VAL A 191 -2.84 -2.14 -24.59
C VAL A 191 -3.75 -1.38 -23.62
N LYS A 192 -4.40 -0.32 -24.10
CA LYS A 192 -5.35 0.46 -23.30
C LYS A 192 -6.56 -0.39 -22.90
N GLU A 193 -7.17 -1.11 -23.84
CA GLU A 193 -8.28 -2.03 -23.57
C GLU A 193 -7.89 -3.15 -22.60
N PHE A 194 -6.68 -3.70 -22.75
CA PHE A 194 -6.13 -4.67 -21.81
C PHE A 194 -6.10 -4.14 -20.37
N PHE A 195 -5.60 -2.92 -20.15
CA PHE A 195 -5.55 -2.33 -18.80
C PHE A 195 -6.92 -1.91 -18.28
N ILE A 196 -7.84 -1.47 -19.14
CA ILE A 196 -9.25 -1.22 -18.76
C ILE A 196 -9.90 -2.51 -18.26
N ALA A 197 -9.70 -3.63 -18.98
CA ALA A 197 -10.24 -4.93 -18.60
C ALA A 197 -9.63 -5.44 -17.28
N LYS A 198 -8.33 -5.24 -17.07
CA LYS A 198 -7.65 -5.58 -15.81
C LYS A 198 -8.15 -4.71 -14.65
N ALA A 199 -8.29 -3.40 -14.85
CA ALA A 199 -8.80 -2.48 -13.83
C ALA A 199 -10.19 -2.90 -13.38
N TRP A 200 -11.07 -3.26 -14.32
CA TRP A 200 -12.40 -3.79 -13.99
C TRP A 200 -12.34 -5.08 -13.15
N LYS A 201 -11.54 -6.07 -13.59
CA LYS A 201 -11.42 -7.35 -12.88
C LYS A 201 -10.89 -7.17 -11.46
N TRP A 202 -9.87 -6.33 -11.27
CA TRP A 202 -9.29 -6.06 -9.96
C TRP A 202 -10.17 -5.20 -9.07
N LEU A 203 -10.96 -4.30 -9.63
CA LEU A 203 -11.99 -3.57 -8.87
C LEU A 203 -13.04 -4.53 -8.31
N LEU A 204 -13.56 -5.42 -9.15
CA LEU A 204 -14.51 -6.45 -8.69
C LEU A 204 -13.89 -7.41 -7.67
N ALA A 205 -12.64 -7.84 -7.90
CA ALA A 205 -11.91 -8.67 -6.93
C ALA A 205 -11.74 -7.95 -5.59
N SER A 206 -11.40 -6.66 -5.59
CA SER A 206 -11.26 -5.86 -4.37
C SER A 206 -12.57 -5.75 -3.60
N VAL A 207 -13.71 -5.56 -4.29
CA VAL A 207 -15.03 -5.54 -3.66
C VAL A 207 -15.37 -6.93 -3.08
N ALA A 208 -15.18 -8.00 -3.85
CA ALA A 208 -15.46 -9.37 -3.40
C ALA A 208 -14.60 -9.76 -2.19
N ILE A 209 -13.30 -9.48 -2.23
CA ILE A 209 -12.38 -9.74 -1.10
C ILE A 209 -12.72 -8.83 0.09
N GLY A 210 -13.18 -7.60 -0.15
CA GLY A 210 -13.69 -6.73 0.91
C GLY A 210 -14.84 -7.37 1.69
N VAL A 211 -15.78 -8.03 1.00
CA VAL A 211 -16.84 -8.80 1.67
C VAL A 211 -16.24 -9.96 2.48
N VAL A 212 -15.24 -10.67 1.94
CA VAL A 212 -14.53 -11.73 2.68
C VAL A 212 -13.85 -11.18 3.93
N VAL A 213 -13.27 -9.98 3.89
CA VAL A 213 -12.67 -9.32 5.07
C VAL A 213 -13.72 -9.09 6.17
N PHE A 214 -14.93 -8.66 5.83
CA PHE A 214 -16.00 -8.51 6.83
C PHE A 214 -16.44 -9.86 7.43
N VAL A 215 -16.54 -10.90 6.60
CA VAL A 215 -16.84 -12.26 7.08
C VAL A 215 -15.71 -12.75 7.99
N ALA A 216 -14.45 -12.56 7.58
CA ALA A 216 -13.28 -12.97 8.35
C ALA A 216 -13.17 -12.22 9.68
N ALA A 217 -13.48 -10.91 9.69
CA ALA A 217 -13.54 -10.11 10.90
C ALA A 217 -14.56 -10.69 11.90
N TYR A 218 -15.77 -11.01 11.42
CA TYR A 218 -16.80 -11.63 12.26
C TYR A 218 -16.36 -12.99 12.82
N VAL A 219 -15.76 -13.84 11.98
CA VAL A 219 -15.27 -15.18 12.38
C VAL A 219 -14.15 -15.10 13.41
N ASP A 220 -13.20 -14.16 13.24
CA ASP A 220 -12.09 -13.96 14.18
C ASP A 220 -12.48 -13.10 15.41
N GLY A 221 -13.75 -12.71 15.54
CA GLY A 221 -14.29 -12.01 16.71
C GLY A 221 -14.06 -10.50 16.74
N LEU A 222 -13.64 -9.90 15.61
CA LEU A 222 -13.49 -8.45 15.47
C LEU A 222 -14.84 -7.83 15.06
N PRO A 223 -15.46 -6.96 15.88
CA PRO A 223 -16.74 -6.34 15.59
C PRO A 223 -16.61 -5.18 14.58
N LEU A 224 -15.82 -5.37 13.51
CA LEU A 224 -15.46 -4.35 12.52
C LEU A 224 -16.68 -3.63 11.94
N PHE A 225 -17.75 -4.36 11.64
CA PHE A 225 -18.99 -3.75 11.11
C PHE A 225 -19.62 -2.79 12.13
N ASN A 226 -19.68 -3.18 13.40
CA ASN A 226 -20.25 -2.36 14.47
C ASN A 226 -19.39 -1.12 14.73
N GLU A 227 -18.07 -1.26 14.66
CA GLU A 227 -17.14 -0.14 14.76
C GLU A 227 -17.26 0.82 13.57
N LEU A 228 -17.47 0.29 12.36
CA LEU A 228 -17.62 1.10 11.15
C LEU A 228 -18.89 1.97 11.19
N ILE A 229 -19.99 1.45 11.74
CA ILE A 229 -21.27 2.17 11.88
C ILE A 229 -21.36 3.02 13.15
N SER A 230 -20.46 2.86 14.13
CA SER A 230 -20.48 3.68 15.35
C SER A 230 -19.96 5.09 15.11
N SER A 231 -19.07 5.27 14.13
CA SER A 231 -18.50 6.56 13.76
C SER A 231 -19.25 7.19 12.57
N PRO A 232 -19.89 8.36 12.75
CA PRO A 232 -20.58 9.06 11.65
C PRO A 232 -19.66 9.37 10.46
N LEU A 233 -18.38 9.69 10.74
CA LEU A 233 -17.39 9.98 9.69
C LEU A 233 -17.05 8.72 8.87
N SER A 234 -16.97 7.56 9.53
CA SER A 234 -16.75 6.28 8.87
C SER A 234 -17.94 5.92 7.97
N ILE A 235 -19.18 6.09 8.45
CA ILE A 235 -20.39 5.91 7.62
C ILE A 235 -20.35 6.79 6.38
N VAL A 236 -20.03 8.08 6.54
CA VAL A 236 -19.92 9.01 5.41
C VAL A 236 -18.84 8.56 4.44
N ALA A 237 -17.67 8.14 4.92
CA ALA A 237 -16.59 7.64 4.07
C ALA A 237 -16.99 6.40 3.26
N VAL A 238 -17.67 5.44 3.90
CA VAL A 238 -18.16 4.21 3.26
C VAL A 238 -19.29 4.51 2.27
N ALA A 239 -20.21 5.40 2.62
CA ALA A 239 -21.27 5.84 1.73
C ALA A 239 -20.71 6.55 0.49
N LEU A 240 -19.77 7.47 0.67
CA LEU A 240 -19.07 8.15 -0.43
C LEU A 240 -18.31 7.15 -1.30
N ALA A 241 -17.59 6.19 -0.70
CA ALA A 241 -16.89 5.14 -1.44
C ALA A 241 -17.87 4.29 -2.25
N SER A 242 -19.05 3.98 -1.71
CA SER A 242 -20.08 3.20 -2.39
C SER A 242 -20.72 3.99 -3.54
N ILE A 243 -20.97 5.29 -3.34
CA ILE A 243 -21.51 6.19 -4.37
C ILE A 243 -20.49 6.40 -5.49
N LEU A 244 -19.19 6.46 -5.18
CA LEU A 244 -18.14 6.71 -6.15
C LEU A 244 -17.92 5.53 -7.11
N LEU A 245 -18.17 4.30 -6.67
CA LEU A 245 -18.00 3.07 -7.48
C LEU A 245 -18.67 3.14 -8.87
N PRO A 246 -19.99 3.39 -9.03
CA PRO A 246 -20.62 3.43 -10.35
C PRO A 246 -20.02 4.49 -11.28
N PHE A 247 -19.61 5.65 -10.74
CA PHE A 247 -18.97 6.68 -11.55
C PHE A 247 -17.54 6.28 -11.94
N LEU A 248 -16.78 5.68 -11.03
CA LEU A 248 -15.46 5.11 -11.30
C LEU A 248 -15.54 4.04 -12.41
N PHE A 249 -16.53 3.14 -12.31
CA PHE A 249 -16.83 2.15 -13.36
C PHE A 249 -17.07 2.80 -14.73
N LYS A 250 -17.91 3.84 -14.77
CA LYS A 250 -18.19 4.58 -16.01
C LYS A 250 -16.94 5.24 -16.57
N THR A 251 -16.14 5.88 -15.71
CA THR A 251 -14.94 6.62 -16.12
C THR A 251 -13.83 5.71 -16.65
N ILE A 252 -13.62 4.54 -16.03
CA ILE A 252 -12.67 3.53 -16.50
C ILE A 252 -13.09 3.02 -17.89
N ARG A 253 -14.36 2.69 -18.08
CA ARG A 253 -14.88 2.24 -19.39
C ARG A 253 -14.78 3.30 -20.48
N GLN A 254 -14.95 4.57 -20.12
CA GLN A 254 -14.79 5.70 -21.05
C GLN A 254 -13.33 6.00 -21.38
N GLY A 255 -12.35 5.35 -20.73
CA GLY A 255 -10.92 5.58 -20.97
C GLY A 255 -10.46 6.99 -20.60
N LYS A 256 -11.18 7.70 -19.72
CA LYS A 256 -10.84 9.06 -19.25
C LYS A 256 -9.76 8.98 -18.18
N VAL A 257 -8.51 8.93 -18.63
CA VAL A 257 -7.32 8.63 -17.80
C VAL A 257 -7.24 9.47 -16.52
N VAL A 258 -7.23 10.80 -16.64
CA VAL A 258 -7.02 11.70 -15.48
C VAL A 258 -8.13 11.53 -14.44
N LEU A 259 -9.38 11.53 -14.90
CA LEU A 259 -10.53 11.35 -14.01
C LEU A 259 -10.54 9.95 -13.38
N ALA A 260 -10.19 8.91 -14.12
CA ALA A 260 -10.11 7.54 -13.60
C ALA A 260 -9.06 7.43 -12.47
N ARG A 261 -7.88 8.04 -12.66
CA ARG A 261 -6.81 8.08 -11.65
C ARG A 261 -7.25 8.84 -10.40
N LEU A 262 -7.85 10.02 -10.56
CA LEU A 262 -8.35 10.81 -9.43
C LEU A 262 -9.43 10.06 -8.63
N MET A 263 -10.37 9.42 -9.32
CA MET A 263 -11.44 8.66 -8.68
C MET A 263 -10.94 7.38 -8.01
N ALA A 264 -10.00 6.65 -8.62
CA ALA A 264 -9.38 5.49 -8.00
C ALA A 264 -8.57 5.87 -6.75
N GLY A 265 -7.84 6.99 -6.82
CA GLY A 265 -7.16 7.57 -5.67
C GLY A 265 -8.14 7.94 -4.56
N ALA A 266 -9.19 8.70 -4.88
CA ALA A 266 -10.23 9.08 -3.92
C ALA A 266 -10.92 7.85 -3.30
N GLN A 267 -11.25 6.82 -4.08
CA GLN A 267 -11.80 5.56 -3.59
C GLN A 267 -10.89 4.92 -2.54
N THR A 268 -9.59 4.86 -2.84
CA THR A 268 -8.59 4.25 -1.97
C THR A 268 -8.41 5.05 -0.68
N VAL A 269 -8.38 6.39 -0.79
CA VAL A 269 -8.34 7.30 0.36
C VAL A 269 -9.57 7.12 1.25
N LEU A 270 -10.76 6.96 0.66
CA LEU A 270 -11.99 6.76 1.44
C LEU A 270 -11.99 5.41 2.16
N ILE A 271 -11.53 4.33 1.50
CA ILE A 271 -11.45 2.99 2.12
C ILE A 271 -10.43 2.99 3.27
N LEU A 272 -9.21 3.45 3.02
CA LEU A 272 -8.15 3.50 4.03
C LEU A 272 -8.48 4.51 5.13
N GLY A 273 -9.11 5.63 4.77
CA GLY A 273 -9.57 6.66 5.69
C GLY A 273 -10.68 6.17 6.60
N ALA A 274 -11.65 5.40 6.10
CA ALA A 274 -12.70 4.79 6.93
C ALA A 274 -12.08 3.85 7.97
N TRP A 275 -11.14 2.99 7.56
CA TRP A 275 -10.39 2.13 8.48
C TRP A 275 -9.61 2.96 9.51
N LEU A 276 -8.87 3.98 9.07
CA LEU A 276 -8.08 4.82 9.98
C LEU A 276 -8.96 5.58 10.98
N LEU A 277 -10.13 6.08 10.56
CA LEU A 277 -11.07 6.80 11.42
C LEU A 277 -11.71 5.91 12.48
N VAL A 278 -11.88 4.62 12.19
CA VAL A 278 -12.37 3.63 13.16
C VAL A 278 -11.30 3.27 14.17
N HIS A 279 -10.07 3.06 13.70
CA HIS A 279 -8.98 2.65 14.59
C HIS A 279 -8.39 3.83 15.37
N TYR A 280 -8.40 5.05 14.86
CA TYR A 280 -7.89 6.22 15.58
C TYR A 280 -8.64 6.44 16.90
N PRO A 281 -7.95 6.62 18.05
CA PRO A 281 -6.51 6.86 18.21
C PRO A 281 -5.64 5.60 18.40
N HIS A 282 -6.25 4.41 18.45
CA HIS A 282 -5.62 3.12 18.68
C HIS A 282 -4.87 2.62 17.43
N ALA A 283 -3.54 2.56 17.49
CA ALA A 283 -2.73 2.03 16.38
C ALA A 283 -2.62 0.51 16.39
N ILE A 284 -2.59 -0.11 17.58
CA ILE A 284 -2.46 -1.56 17.75
C ILE A 284 -3.44 -2.00 18.83
N MET A 285 -4.25 -3.01 18.52
CA MET A 285 -5.08 -3.70 19.50
C MET A 285 -4.32 -4.87 20.12
N LEU A 286 -4.45 -5.08 21.42
CA LEU A 286 -3.77 -6.15 22.17
C LEU A 286 -4.76 -7.20 22.67
N SER A 287 -4.29 -8.43 22.89
CA SER A 287 -5.10 -9.58 23.32
C SER A 287 -5.73 -9.42 24.70
N ASN A 288 -5.16 -8.58 25.55
CA ASN A 288 -5.66 -8.29 26.90
C ASN A 288 -6.81 -7.26 26.92
N GLY A 289 -7.32 -6.85 25.75
CA GLY A 289 -8.33 -5.80 25.62
C GLY A 289 -7.78 -4.37 25.74
N GLY A 290 -6.46 -4.22 25.88
CA GLY A 290 -5.79 -2.93 25.80
C GLY A 290 -5.45 -2.53 24.37
N SER A 291 -5.01 -1.28 24.20
CA SER A 291 -4.58 -0.72 22.93
C SER A 291 -3.31 0.12 23.11
N LEU A 292 -2.53 0.23 22.05
CA LEU A 292 -1.47 1.23 21.96
C LEU A 292 -1.97 2.44 21.20
N ASP A 293 -2.13 3.53 21.92
CA ASP A 293 -2.69 4.76 21.40
C ASP A 293 -1.59 5.63 20.82
N LEU A 294 -1.84 6.28 19.68
CA LEU A 294 -0.88 7.17 19.03
C LEU A 294 -0.51 8.35 19.95
N TYR A 295 -1.45 8.84 20.74
CA TYR A 295 -1.21 9.98 21.63
C TYR A 295 -0.36 9.59 22.85
N ASP A 296 -0.68 8.48 23.52
CA ASP A 296 0.03 8.06 24.74
C ASP A 296 1.35 7.34 24.44
N SER A 297 1.46 6.71 23.28
CA SER A 297 2.68 6.03 22.82
C SER A 297 3.70 6.96 22.16
N ARG A 298 3.48 8.28 22.21
CA ARG A 298 4.33 9.28 21.56
C ARG A 298 5.68 9.44 22.28
N ALA A 299 6.71 9.77 21.52
CA ALA A 299 8.02 10.12 22.07
C ALA A 299 7.98 11.43 22.88
N PRO A 300 9.01 11.70 23.72
CA PRO A 300 9.13 12.97 24.43
C PRO A 300 9.02 14.19 23.51
N ASP A 301 8.45 15.29 24.01
CA ASP A 301 8.17 16.48 23.20
C ASP A 301 9.41 17.05 22.50
N ALA A 302 10.59 16.95 23.12
CA ALA A 302 11.86 17.35 22.51
C ALA A 302 12.18 16.53 21.25
N THR A 303 11.98 15.21 21.28
CA THR A 303 12.18 14.32 20.14
C THR A 303 11.17 14.63 19.03
N LEU A 304 9.90 14.84 19.38
CA LEU A 304 8.87 15.22 18.41
C LEU A 304 9.13 16.58 17.77
N ALA A 305 9.69 17.55 18.51
CA ALA A 305 10.05 18.85 17.98
C ALA A 305 11.18 18.74 16.94
N VAL A 306 12.24 17.99 17.25
CA VAL A 306 13.35 17.76 16.31
C VAL A 306 12.86 17.02 15.07
N LEU A 307 12.08 15.95 15.25
CA LEU A 307 11.50 15.19 14.15
C LEU A 307 10.56 16.04 13.29
N GLY A 308 9.67 16.81 13.90
CA GLY A 308 8.73 17.70 13.22
C GLY A 308 9.46 18.75 12.37
N TRP A 309 10.50 19.40 12.91
CA TRP A 309 11.33 20.33 12.14
C TRP A 309 12.08 19.64 11.01
N ALA A 310 12.65 18.47 11.25
CA ALA A 310 13.33 17.70 10.22
C ALA A 310 12.40 17.32 9.06
N LEU A 311 11.16 16.92 9.35
CA LEU A 311 10.15 16.60 8.33
C LEU A 311 9.72 17.83 7.53
N MET A 312 9.44 18.95 8.21
CA MET A 312 9.02 20.19 7.53
C MET A 312 10.15 20.73 6.65
N LEU A 313 11.36 20.88 7.19
CA LEU A 313 12.50 21.37 6.43
C LEU A 313 12.91 20.38 5.33
N GLY A 314 12.93 19.08 5.62
CA GLY A 314 13.21 18.05 4.63
C GLY A 314 12.21 18.05 3.47
N SER A 315 10.92 18.24 3.76
CA SER A 315 9.87 18.31 2.73
C SER A 315 10.07 19.46 1.75
N LEU A 316 10.68 20.56 2.19
CA LEU A 316 11.00 21.71 1.34
C LEU A 316 12.01 21.35 0.24
N PHE A 317 12.88 20.37 0.48
CA PHE A 317 13.84 19.88 -0.51
C PHE A 317 13.29 18.69 -1.30
N ILE A 318 12.61 17.77 -0.62
CA ILE A 318 12.12 16.52 -1.19
C ILE A 318 10.98 16.76 -2.19
N LEU A 319 9.98 17.57 -1.83
CA LEU A 319 8.78 17.73 -2.67
C LEU A 319 9.08 18.42 -4.01
N PRO A 320 9.91 19.47 -4.09
CA PRO A 320 10.30 20.04 -5.39
C PRO A 320 11.12 19.06 -6.24
N ALA A 321 12.05 18.32 -5.64
CA ALA A 321 12.83 17.31 -6.36
C ALA A 321 11.94 16.19 -6.92
N LEU A 322 10.97 15.72 -6.13
CA LEU A 322 9.99 14.74 -6.56
C LEU A 322 9.09 15.31 -7.67
N GLY A 323 8.61 16.54 -7.53
CA GLY A 323 7.84 17.22 -8.56
C GLY A 323 8.60 17.33 -9.88
N TYR A 324 9.88 17.71 -9.81
CA TYR A 324 10.78 17.75 -10.98
C TYR A 324 10.96 16.36 -11.61
N LEU A 325 11.14 15.31 -10.81
CA LEU A 325 11.23 13.92 -11.28
C LEU A 325 9.98 13.53 -12.09
N TYR A 326 8.79 13.79 -11.55
CA TYR A 326 7.53 13.49 -12.25
C TYR A 326 7.38 14.30 -13.54
N VAL A 327 7.76 15.58 -13.54
CA VAL A 327 7.70 16.42 -14.76
C VAL A 327 8.67 15.90 -15.84
N VAL A 328 9.89 15.51 -15.49
CA VAL A 328 10.86 15.02 -16.47
C VAL A 328 10.41 13.69 -17.09
N PHE A 329 10.01 12.73 -16.25
CA PHE A 329 9.68 11.38 -16.70
C PHE A 329 8.24 11.19 -17.19
N LYS A 330 7.33 12.15 -16.92
CA LYS A 330 5.91 12.09 -17.35
C LYS A 330 5.44 13.30 -18.16
N GLY A 331 6.22 14.37 -18.24
CA GLY A 331 5.87 15.58 -18.99
C GLY A 331 6.13 15.49 -20.50
N HIS A 332 6.99 14.55 -20.94
CA HIS A 332 7.24 14.29 -22.35
C HIS A 332 6.30 13.17 -22.83
N GLY A 333 5.57 13.42 -23.93
CA GLY A 333 4.68 12.44 -24.54
C GLY A 333 5.40 11.14 -24.96
N PRO A 334 4.66 10.07 -25.32
CA PRO A 334 5.22 8.73 -25.51
C PRO A 334 6.31 8.58 -26.57
N GLU A 335 6.56 9.59 -27.41
CA GLU A 335 7.39 9.51 -28.62
C GLU A 335 8.88 9.84 -28.47
N GLU A 336 9.36 10.46 -27.38
CA GLU A 336 10.71 11.06 -27.39
C GLU A 336 11.84 10.26 -26.69
N THR A 337 11.68 8.97 -26.45
CA THR A 337 12.81 8.15 -25.95
C THR A 337 13.04 6.95 -26.86
N ILE A 338 13.91 7.21 -27.85
CA ILE A 338 14.62 6.26 -28.72
C ILE A 338 15.45 5.31 -27.86
#